data_AF-A0A1W1VLB2-F1
#
_entry.id   AF-A0A1W1VLB2-F1
#
_cell.length_a   1.000
_cell.length_b   1.000
_cell.length_c   1.000
_cell.angle_alpha   90.00
_cell.angle_beta   90.00
_cell.angle_gamma   90.00
#
_symmetry.space_group_name_H-M   'P 1'
#
loop_
_entity.id
_entity.type
_entity.pdbx_description
1 polymer ?
#
loop_
_entity_poly.entity_id
_entity_poly.type
_entity_poly.pdbx_seq_one_letter_code
_entity_poly.pdbx_strand_id
1 'polypeptide(L)'
;MDREKFYATADYLKTRLDDIRKHERAYKSRGVPKVRTHLQAFLDGTLQERVDVLGGGALDLLGWQLQDPLNELAAVAPTEFRAALEALWTSPLRAEQVDTFWVILDPALDRLKPRNSKAFNGLGARTTVASYLLYVADPTRFPFYMPTYGGKAIEHLYGKSKREKLDDGSPGVLMRAYTQRCTYLLKEFRDAGVGLEDMMDLHSGLHLLARDLLKAGNA
;
A
#
# COMPACT_ATOMS: atom_id res chain seq x y z
N MET A 1 4.77 -16.87 13.29
CA MET A 1 4.01 -15.80 13.97
C MET A 1 4.25 -15.95 15.45
N ASP A 2 4.62 -14.86 16.12
CA ASP A 2 4.80 -14.80 17.56
C ASP A 2 3.42 -14.72 18.23
N ARG A 3 3.02 -15.78 18.95
CA ARG A 3 1.67 -15.90 19.51
C ARG A 3 1.41 -14.89 20.64
N GLU A 4 2.42 -14.60 21.45
CA GLU A 4 2.28 -13.62 22.54
C GLU A 4 2.02 -12.23 21.98
N LYS A 5 2.85 -11.80 21.03
CA LYS A 5 2.67 -10.50 20.35
C LYS A 5 1.36 -10.43 19.57
N PHE A 6 0.96 -11.53 18.94
CA PHE A 6 -0.30 -11.60 18.23
C PHE A 6 -1.50 -11.34 19.16
N TYR A 7 -1.59 -12.04 20.30
CA TYR A 7 -2.71 -11.86 21.22
C TYR A 7 -2.70 -10.48 21.89
N ALA A 8 -1.53 -9.96 22.28
CA ALA A 8 -1.40 -8.59 22.78
C ALA A 8 -1.86 -7.55 21.75
N THR A 9 -1.51 -7.75 20.48
CA THR A 9 -1.99 -6.92 19.38
C THR A 9 -3.50 -7.06 19.18
N ALA A 10 -4.04 -8.27 19.24
CA ALA A 10 -5.46 -8.52 19.07
C ALA A 10 -6.27 -7.78 20.15
N ASP A 11 -5.84 -7.85 21.41
CA ASP A 11 -6.51 -7.14 22.51
C ASP A 11 -6.41 -5.62 22.36
N TYR A 12 -5.24 -5.11 21.96
CA TYR A 12 -5.10 -3.69 21.61
C TYR A 12 -6.07 -3.28 20.49
N LEU A 13 -6.16 -4.04 19.39
CA LEU A 13 -7.03 -3.71 18.25
C LEU A 13 -8.51 -3.75 18.61
N LYS A 14 -8.95 -4.63 19.52
CA LYS A 14 -10.33 -4.61 20.04
C LYS A 14 -10.67 -3.25 20.68
N THR A 15 -9.73 -2.62 21.37
CA THR A 15 -9.91 -1.27 21.95
C THR A 15 -9.89 -0.13 20.91
N ARG A 16 -9.51 -0.44 19.66
CA ARG A 16 -9.35 0.53 18.56
C ARG A 16 -10.37 0.37 17.44
N LEU A 17 -11.28 -0.60 17.53
CA LEU A 17 -12.29 -0.84 16.49
C LEU A 17 -13.09 0.40 16.11
N ASP A 18 -13.50 1.18 17.10
CA ASP A 18 -14.26 2.40 16.88
C ASP A 18 -13.46 3.44 16.08
N ASP A 19 -12.16 3.58 16.39
CA ASP A 19 -11.24 4.46 15.68
C ASP A 19 -11.00 3.98 14.23
N ILE A 20 -10.80 2.66 14.08
CA ILE A 20 -10.66 2.01 12.77
C ILE A 20 -11.89 2.28 11.91
N ARG A 21 -13.10 2.13 12.43
CA ARG A 21 -14.34 2.30 11.66
C ARG A 21 -14.63 3.77 11.35
N LYS A 22 -14.59 4.64 12.36
CA LYS A 22 -15.05 6.03 12.26
C LYS A 22 -14.05 6.96 11.59
N HIS A 23 -12.74 6.71 11.74
CA HIS A 23 -11.71 7.59 11.21
C HIS A 23 -10.97 6.94 10.04
N GLU A 24 -10.36 5.78 10.25
CA GLU A 24 -9.49 5.17 9.23
C GLU A 24 -10.28 4.63 8.02
N ARG A 25 -11.25 3.75 8.24
CA ARG A 25 -12.11 3.17 7.20
C ARG A 25 -12.94 4.25 6.52
N ALA A 26 -13.55 5.17 7.28
CA ALA A 26 -14.35 6.25 6.72
C ALA A 26 -13.53 7.22 5.85
N TYR A 27 -12.27 7.48 6.19
CA TYR A 27 -11.34 8.22 5.36
C TYR A 27 -11.04 7.47 4.05
N LYS A 28 -10.60 6.21 4.14
CA LYS A 28 -10.25 5.38 2.98
C LYS A 28 -11.43 5.11 2.04
N SER A 29 -12.60 4.82 2.60
CA SER A 29 -13.83 4.54 1.84
C SER A 29 -14.31 5.75 1.04
N ARG A 30 -14.03 6.98 1.51
CA ARG A 30 -14.32 8.22 0.77
C ARG A 30 -13.21 8.59 -0.21
N GLY A 31 -11.95 8.33 0.14
CA GLY A 31 -10.78 8.68 -0.65
C GLY A 31 -10.58 7.80 -1.87
N VAL A 32 -10.64 6.47 -1.69
CA VAL A 32 -10.36 5.49 -2.76
C VAL A 32 -11.21 5.72 -4.02
N PRO A 33 -12.55 5.88 -3.95
CA PRO A 33 -13.35 6.10 -5.16
C PRO A 33 -12.99 7.38 -5.92
N LYS A 34 -12.57 8.44 -5.22
CA LYS A 34 -12.15 9.70 -5.84
C LYS A 34 -10.85 9.52 -6.60
N VAL A 35 -9.84 8.94 -5.95
CA VAL A 35 -8.55 8.66 -6.60
C VAL A 35 -8.72 7.68 -7.75
N ARG A 36 -9.52 6.62 -7.57
CA ARG A 36 -9.79 5.64 -8.62
C ARG A 36 -10.43 6.29 -9.84
N THR A 37 -11.46 7.11 -9.65
CA THR A 37 -12.13 7.82 -10.75
C THR A 37 -11.15 8.73 -11.48
N HIS A 38 -10.31 9.47 -10.74
CA HIS A 38 -9.28 10.35 -11.32
C HIS A 38 -8.25 9.60 -12.17
N LEU A 39 -7.71 8.50 -11.63
CA LEU A 39 -6.75 7.67 -12.32
C LEU A 39 -7.37 6.91 -13.50
N GLN A 40 -8.65 6.52 -13.42
CA GLN A 40 -9.37 5.93 -14.55
C GLN A 40 -9.56 6.96 -15.68
N ALA A 41 -9.93 8.20 -15.36
CA ALA A 41 -9.99 9.26 -16.38
C ALA A 41 -8.63 9.54 -17.02
N PHE A 42 -7.53 9.41 -16.24
CA PHE A 42 -6.18 9.49 -16.79
C PHE A 42 -5.88 8.33 -17.74
N LEU A 43 -6.22 7.09 -17.38
CA LEU A 43 -6.08 5.90 -18.23
C LEU A 43 -6.86 6.06 -19.54
N ASP A 44 -8.13 6.44 -19.45
CA ASP A 44 -9.04 6.60 -20.58
C ASP A 44 -8.66 7.78 -21.50
N GLY A 45 -7.66 8.59 -21.10
CA GLY A 45 -7.25 9.79 -21.83
C GLY A 45 -8.27 10.93 -21.79
N THR A 46 -9.23 10.87 -20.87
CA THR A 46 -10.31 11.85 -20.74
C THR A 46 -10.01 12.93 -19.70
N LEU A 47 -8.98 12.74 -18.87
CA LEU A 47 -8.57 13.71 -17.85
C LEU A 47 -8.09 15.02 -18.48
N GLN A 48 -8.79 16.11 -18.16
CA GLN A 48 -8.48 17.47 -18.64
C GLN A 48 -7.41 18.17 -17.78
N GLU A 49 -7.31 17.77 -16.52
CA GLU A 49 -6.40 18.35 -15.54
C GLU A 49 -5.07 17.59 -15.48
N ARG A 50 -4.12 18.11 -14.69
CA ARG A 50 -2.90 17.36 -14.40
C ARG A 50 -3.25 16.11 -13.59
N VAL A 51 -2.55 15.03 -13.89
CA VAL A 51 -2.61 13.81 -13.08
C VAL A 51 -2.15 14.13 -11.65
N ASP A 52 -2.95 13.68 -10.68
CA ASP A 52 -2.60 13.70 -9.27
C ASP A 52 -2.93 12.33 -8.71
N VAL A 53 -1.89 11.58 -8.40
CA VAL A 53 -2.00 10.21 -7.90
C VAL A 53 -2.71 10.12 -6.55
N LEU A 54 -2.93 11.23 -5.83
CA LEU A 54 -3.72 11.28 -4.60
C LEU A 54 -5.13 11.85 -4.78
N GLY A 55 -5.54 12.23 -6.00
CA GLY A 55 -6.86 12.78 -6.30
C GLY A 55 -7.24 14.02 -5.49
N GLY A 56 -6.36 15.02 -5.43
CA GLY A 56 -6.55 16.26 -4.67
C GLY A 56 -6.34 16.08 -3.17
N GLY A 57 -5.47 15.15 -2.76
CA GLY A 57 -5.27 14.80 -1.35
C GLY A 57 -6.42 13.99 -0.73
N ALA A 58 -7.32 13.44 -1.55
CA ALA A 58 -8.45 12.64 -1.09
C ALA A 58 -8.01 11.35 -0.37
N LEU A 59 -6.82 10.82 -0.71
CA LEU A 59 -6.21 9.66 -0.08
C LEU A 59 -4.68 9.83 -0.02
N ASP A 60 -4.22 10.64 0.92
CA ASP A 60 -2.80 10.81 1.26
C ASP A 60 -2.28 9.62 2.07
N LEU A 61 -1.72 8.65 1.35
CA LEU A 61 -1.07 7.46 1.90
C LEU A 61 0.39 7.32 1.45
N LEU A 62 0.77 7.86 0.29
CA LEU A 62 2.12 7.75 -0.27
C LEU A 62 3.13 8.70 0.38
N GLY A 63 2.66 9.85 0.91
CA GLY A 63 3.51 10.95 1.34
C GLY A 63 4.17 11.70 0.18
N TRP A 64 4.53 12.97 0.41
CA TRP A 64 5.04 13.87 -0.64
C TRP A 64 6.32 13.35 -1.33
N GLN A 65 7.17 12.61 -0.61
CA GLN A 65 8.43 12.09 -1.17
C GLN A 65 8.23 11.09 -2.31
N LEU A 66 7.08 10.41 -2.37
CA LEU A 66 6.72 9.50 -3.46
C LEU A 66 5.65 10.10 -4.37
N GLN A 67 4.75 10.94 -3.86
CA GLN A 67 3.73 11.61 -4.65
C GLN A 67 4.36 12.52 -5.72
N ASP A 68 5.24 13.46 -5.34
CA ASP A 68 5.75 14.46 -6.29
C ASP A 68 6.51 13.81 -7.46
N PRO A 69 7.43 12.86 -7.23
CA PRO A 69 8.09 12.14 -8.32
C PRO A 69 7.13 11.33 -9.19
N LEU A 70 6.05 10.78 -8.62
CA LEU A 70 5.09 9.96 -9.36
C LEU A 70 4.17 10.82 -10.24
N ASN A 71 3.75 11.98 -9.74
CA ASN A 71 3.03 12.99 -10.52
C ASN A 71 3.90 13.56 -11.64
N GLU A 72 5.18 13.82 -11.39
CA GLU A 72 6.13 14.23 -12.44
C GLU A 72 6.27 13.13 -13.50
N LEU A 73 6.43 11.87 -13.09
CA LEU A 73 6.57 10.73 -14.01
C LEU A 73 5.36 10.60 -14.94
N ALA A 74 4.16 10.66 -14.38
CA ALA A 74 2.92 10.59 -15.14
C ALA A 74 2.72 11.81 -16.07
N ALA A 75 3.38 12.94 -15.80
CA ALA A 75 3.37 14.12 -16.67
C ALA A 75 4.41 14.04 -17.80
N VAL A 76 5.63 13.55 -17.53
CA VAL A 76 6.72 13.49 -18.54
C VAL A 76 6.71 12.22 -19.38
N ALA A 77 6.04 11.16 -18.90
CA ALA A 77 5.91 9.87 -19.57
C ALA A 77 4.49 9.32 -19.45
N PRO A 78 3.46 10.06 -19.93
CA PRO A 78 2.06 9.68 -19.73
C PRO A 78 1.72 8.35 -20.39
N THR A 79 2.28 8.06 -21.56
CA THR A 79 2.04 6.80 -22.28
C THR A 79 2.55 5.59 -21.51
N GLU A 80 3.80 5.65 -21.04
CA GLU A 80 4.39 4.58 -20.24
C GLU A 80 3.67 4.41 -18.90
N PHE A 81 3.26 5.52 -18.26
CA PHE A 81 2.51 5.46 -17.02
C PHE A 81 1.14 4.82 -17.19
N ARG A 82 0.40 5.15 -18.26
CA ARG A 82 -0.88 4.49 -18.57
C ARG A 82 -0.69 3.00 -18.82
N ALA A 83 0.27 2.63 -19.66
CA ALA A 83 0.55 1.22 -19.96
C ALA A 83 0.92 0.42 -18.70
N ALA A 84 1.71 1.01 -17.81
CA ALA A 84 2.06 0.38 -16.53
C ALA A 84 0.83 0.22 -15.62
N LEU A 85 0.02 1.27 -15.49
CA LEU A 85 -1.18 1.25 -14.66
C LEU A 85 -2.23 0.27 -15.21
N GLU A 86 -2.40 0.19 -16.54
CA GLU A 86 -3.23 -0.82 -17.21
C GLU A 86 -2.76 -2.23 -16.90
N ALA A 87 -1.45 -2.51 -17.01
CA ALA A 87 -0.88 -3.80 -16.66
C ALA A 87 -1.15 -4.17 -15.20
N LEU A 88 -1.00 -3.20 -14.29
CA LEU A 88 -1.26 -3.40 -12.87
C LEU A 88 -2.75 -3.63 -12.55
N TRP A 89 -3.65 -2.96 -13.27
CA TRP A 89 -5.10 -3.01 -13.06
C TRP A 89 -5.82 -4.05 -13.93
N THR A 90 -5.07 -4.83 -14.72
CA THR A 90 -5.62 -5.90 -15.54
C THR A 90 -6.32 -6.96 -14.68
N SER A 91 -7.55 -7.31 -15.03
CA SER A 91 -8.33 -8.32 -14.31
C SER A 91 -7.94 -9.74 -14.75
N PRO A 92 -7.75 -10.70 -13.82
CA PRO A 92 -7.85 -10.52 -12.37
C PRO A 92 -6.62 -9.79 -11.80
N LEU A 93 -6.86 -8.87 -10.86
CA LEU A 93 -5.80 -8.19 -10.11
C LEU A 93 -4.90 -9.21 -9.41
N ARG A 94 -3.59 -9.02 -9.51
CA ARG A 94 -2.54 -9.93 -9.01
C ARG A 94 -1.34 -9.13 -8.50
N ALA A 95 -0.82 -9.49 -7.33
CA ALA A 95 0.34 -8.83 -6.73
C ALA A 95 1.60 -8.97 -7.61
N GLU A 96 1.67 -10.02 -8.40
CA GLU A 96 2.77 -10.32 -9.32
C GLU A 96 2.86 -9.31 -10.49
N GLN A 97 1.76 -8.61 -10.81
CA GLN A 97 1.77 -7.57 -11.86
C GLN A 97 2.59 -6.34 -11.48
N VAL A 98 2.98 -6.21 -10.21
CA VAL A 98 3.86 -5.14 -9.73
C VAL A 98 5.22 -5.17 -10.44
N ASP A 99 5.76 -6.34 -10.75
CA ASP A 99 7.03 -6.42 -11.47
C ASP A 99 6.87 -5.96 -12.93
N THR A 100 5.78 -6.35 -13.59
CA THR A 100 5.44 -5.86 -14.93
C THR A 100 5.22 -4.35 -14.95
N PHE A 101 4.54 -3.80 -13.95
CA PHE A 101 4.38 -2.36 -13.76
C PHE A 101 5.73 -1.63 -13.74
N TRP A 102 6.70 -2.13 -12.98
CA TRP A 102 8.03 -1.51 -12.92
C TRP A 102 8.86 -1.74 -14.18
N VAL A 103 8.77 -2.90 -14.83
CA VAL A 103 9.44 -3.16 -16.11
C VAL A 103 8.99 -2.15 -17.18
N ILE A 104 7.71 -1.79 -17.21
CA ILE A 104 7.18 -0.78 -18.14
C ILE A 104 7.65 0.64 -17.78
N LEU A 105 7.69 0.98 -16.47
CA LEU A 105 8.07 2.32 -16.01
C LEU A 105 9.56 2.59 -15.96
N ASP A 106 10.40 1.57 -15.78
CA ASP A 106 11.84 1.74 -15.56
C ASP A 106 12.53 2.60 -16.63
N PRO A 107 12.28 2.41 -17.94
CA PRO A 107 12.83 3.28 -18.98
C PRO A 107 12.37 4.75 -18.87
N ALA A 108 11.19 5.00 -18.31
CA ALA A 108 10.66 6.35 -18.16
C ALA A 108 11.29 7.11 -16.97
N LEU A 109 11.93 6.41 -16.03
CA LEU A 109 12.61 7.05 -14.89
C LEU A 109 13.79 7.93 -15.31
N ASP A 110 14.38 7.67 -16.47
CA ASP A 110 15.48 8.48 -17.04
C ASP A 110 15.01 9.87 -17.49
N ARG A 111 13.70 10.08 -17.65
CA ARG A 111 13.10 11.38 -18.00
C ARG A 111 12.90 12.28 -16.78
N LEU A 112 13.01 11.73 -15.57
CA LEU A 112 12.88 12.48 -14.32
C LEU A 112 14.18 13.20 -13.99
N LYS A 113 14.07 14.27 -13.20
CA LYS A 113 15.25 14.84 -12.53
C LYS A 113 15.94 13.77 -11.66
N PRO A 114 17.28 13.75 -11.56
CA PRO A 114 18.00 12.73 -10.80
C PRO A 114 17.54 12.56 -9.34
N ARG A 115 17.12 13.66 -8.69
CA ARG A 115 16.56 13.63 -7.34
C ARG A 115 15.25 12.83 -7.25
N ASN A 116 14.38 12.98 -8.25
CA ASN A 116 13.05 12.37 -8.28
C ASN A 116 13.13 10.92 -8.76
N SER A 117 14.00 10.62 -9.72
CA SER A 117 14.32 9.24 -10.11
C SER A 117 14.84 8.42 -8.91
N LYS A 118 15.74 8.99 -8.09
CA LYS A 118 16.28 8.35 -6.88
C LYS A 118 15.22 7.95 -5.85
N ALA A 119 14.04 8.58 -5.85
CA ALA A 119 12.94 8.21 -4.95
C ALA A 119 12.49 6.76 -5.18
N PHE A 120 12.70 6.21 -6.38
CA PHE A 120 12.29 4.86 -6.77
C PHE A 120 13.44 3.84 -6.81
N ASN A 121 14.63 4.16 -6.28
CA ASN A 121 15.76 3.22 -6.27
C ASN A 121 15.57 2.06 -5.29
N GLY A 122 14.79 2.28 -4.22
CA GLY A 122 14.60 1.31 -3.15
C GLY A 122 13.43 0.36 -3.43
N LEU A 123 13.63 -0.92 -3.15
CA LEU A 123 12.58 -1.94 -3.18
C LEU A 123 11.32 -1.52 -2.40
N GLY A 124 11.52 -0.97 -1.19
CA GLY A 124 10.42 -0.52 -0.35
C GLY A 124 9.60 0.60 -0.98
N ALA A 125 10.24 1.58 -1.62
CA ALA A 125 9.56 2.67 -2.32
C ALA A 125 8.79 2.15 -3.54
N ARG A 126 9.43 1.30 -4.35
CA ARG A 126 8.81 0.66 -5.51
C ARG A 126 7.55 -0.14 -5.14
N THR A 127 7.66 -0.94 -4.08
CA THR A 127 6.54 -1.74 -3.56
C THR A 127 5.45 -0.84 -2.98
N THR A 128 5.82 0.25 -2.29
CA THR A 128 4.86 1.21 -1.72
C THR A 128 3.98 1.81 -2.81
N VAL A 129 4.58 2.35 -3.88
CA VAL A 129 3.86 2.93 -5.02
C VAL A 129 2.91 1.93 -5.66
N ALA A 130 3.39 0.74 -6.01
CA ALA A 130 2.55 -0.22 -6.71
C ALA A 130 1.45 -0.81 -5.80
N SER A 131 1.75 -1.01 -4.51
CA SER A 131 0.75 -1.44 -3.52
C SER A 131 -0.34 -0.39 -3.31
N TYR A 132 -0.02 0.90 -3.38
CA TYR A 132 -1.01 1.97 -3.33
C TYR A 132 -1.95 1.91 -4.52
N LEU A 133 -1.41 1.75 -5.73
CA LEU A 133 -2.23 1.67 -6.93
C LEU A 133 -3.10 0.41 -6.95
N LEU A 134 -2.60 -0.73 -6.45
CA LEU A 134 -3.41 -1.94 -6.22
C LEU A 134 -4.49 -1.72 -5.14
N TYR A 135 -4.15 -1.02 -4.05
CA TYR A 135 -5.09 -0.66 -2.99
C TYR A 135 -6.22 0.24 -3.52
N VAL A 136 -5.91 1.21 -4.38
CA VAL A 136 -6.93 2.04 -5.04
C VAL A 136 -7.82 1.20 -5.97
N ALA A 137 -7.26 0.18 -6.63
CA ALA A 137 -8.01 -0.72 -7.51
C ALA A 137 -8.93 -1.69 -6.76
N ASP A 138 -8.54 -2.18 -5.58
CA ASP A 138 -9.41 -3.00 -4.74
C ASP A 138 -8.90 -2.99 -3.28
N PRO A 139 -9.37 -2.04 -2.45
CA PRO A 139 -8.87 -1.86 -1.10
C PRO A 139 -9.37 -2.94 -0.13
N THR A 140 -10.37 -3.73 -0.55
CA THR A 140 -10.93 -4.82 0.25
C THR A 140 -10.11 -6.10 0.12
N ARG A 141 -9.35 -6.23 -0.98
CA ARG A 141 -8.54 -7.41 -1.31
C ARG A 141 -7.04 -7.18 -1.21
N PHE A 142 -6.54 -5.98 -1.54
CA PHE A 142 -5.11 -5.68 -1.47
C PHE A 142 -4.82 -4.74 -0.30
N PRO A 143 -3.86 -5.06 0.58
CA PRO A 143 -3.41 -4.14 1.62
C PRO A 143 -2.43 -3.11 1.05
N PHE A 144 -2.41 -1.89 1.61
CA PHE A 144 -1.36 -0.93 1.31
C PHE A 144 -0.07 -1.30 2.08
N TYR A 145 1.07 -1.30 1.39
CA TYR A 145 2.39 -1.59 1.94
C TYR A 145 3.21 -0.30 2.05
N MET A 146 3.88 -0.13 3.17
CA MET A 146 5.02 0.78 3.30
C MET A 146 5.95 0.21 4.35
N PRO A 147 7.28 0.31 4.17
CA PRO A 147 8.24 -0.24 5.12
C PRO A 147 8.04 0.30 6.55
N THR A 148 7.71 1.57 6.70
CA THR A 148 7.68 2.28 7.99
C THR A 148 6.47 1.98 8.86
N TYR A 149 5.38 1.45 8.30
CA TYR A 149 4.22 0.98 9.07
C TYR A 149 3.91 -0.49 8.78
N GLY A 150 3.50 -0.85 7.57
CA GLY A 150 3.01 -2.20 7.23
C GLY A 150 4.12 -3.24 7.36
N GLY A 151 5.32 -2.92 6.86
CA GLY A 151 6.51 -3.74 7.06
C GLY A 151 6.82 -3.97 8.54
N LYS A 152 6.92 -2.87 9.33
CA LYS A 152 7.19 -2.95 10.77
C LYS A 152 6.13 -3.71 11.56
N ALA A 153 4.86 -3.58 11.21
CA ALA A 153 3.77 -4.30 11.85
C ALA A 153 3.90 -5.82 11.62
N ILE A 154 4.23 -6.24 10.39
CA ILE A 154 4.53 -7.64 10.10
C ILE A 154 5.77 -8.12 10.85
N GLU A 155 6.86 -7.35 10.87
CA GLU A 155 8.07 -7.70 11.63
C GLU A 155 7.81 -7.84 13.13
N HIS A 156 6.95 -7.01 13.70
CA HIS A 156 6.53 -7.15 15.09
C HIS A 156 5.81 -8.49 15.32
N LEU A 157 4.79 -8.79 14.51
CA LEU A 157 3.94 -9.98 14.67
C LEU A 157 4.64 -11.30 14.34
N TYR A 158 5.67 -11.28 13.49
CA TYR A 158 6.38 -12.49 13.06
C TYR A 158 7.81 -12.57 13.59
N GLY A 159 8.26 -11.57 14.36
CA GLY A 159 9.62 -11.52 14.86
C GLY A 159 10.67 -11.24 13.78
N LYS A 160 11.94 -11.15 14.22
CA LYS A 160 13.08 -10.79 13.36
C LYS A 160 13.76 -11.99 12.71
N SER A 161 13.20 -13.19 12.84
CA SER A 161 13.83 -14.41 12.34
C SER A 161 13.92 -14.36 10.80
N LYS A 162 15.09 -14.68 10.22
CA LYS A 162 15.27 -14.64 8.75
C LYS A 162 14.27 -15.52 7.99
N ARG A 163 13.76 -16.59 8.62
CA ARG A 163 12.78 -17.51 8.02
C ARG A 163 11.37 -16.93 7.93
N GLU A 164 11.04 -15.95 8.77
CA GLU A 164 9.68 -15.41 8.85
C GLU A 164 9.53 -14.03 8.19
N LYS A 165 10.66 -13.43 7.77
CA LYS A 165 10.68 -12.20 6.98
C LYS A 165 9.87 -12.34 5.69
N LEU A 166 9.36 -11.22 5.22
CA LEU A 166 8.75 -11.14 3.90
C LEU A 166 9.83 -11.38 2.85
N ASP A 167 9.50 -12.18 1.85
CA ASP A 167 10.37 -12.42 0.70
C ASP A 167 10.52 -11.11 -0.09
N ASP A 168 11.75 -10.66 -0.28
CA ASP A 168 12.10 -9.35 -0.83
C ASP A 168 12.87 -9.45 -2.15
N GLY A 169 12.76 -10.59 -2.86
CA GLY A 169 13.45 -10.83 -4.14
C GLY A 169 13.06 -9.89 -5.30
N SER A 170 11.87 -9.29 -5.25
CA SER A 170 11.40 -8.26 -6.19
C SER A 170 10.23 -7.47 -5.57
N PRO A 171 9.86 -6.29 -6.10
CA PRO A 171 8.68 -5.57 -5.65
C PRO A 171 7.39 -6.42 -5.69
N GLY A 172 7.19 -7.22 -6.74
CA GLY A 172 6.04 -8.12 -6.88
C GLY A 172 6.08 -9.32 -5.93
N VAL A 173 7.26 -9.91 -5.72
CA VAL A 173 7.44 -10.99 -4.74
C VAL A 173 7.14 -10.49 -3.32
N LEU A 174 7.62 -9.30 -2.97
CA LEU A 174 7.34 -8.66 -1.69
C LEU A 174 5.85 -8.34 -1.53
N MET A 175 5.21 -7.77 -2.55
CA MET A 175 3.79 -7.48 -2.52
C MET A 175 2.95 -8.76 -2.36
N ARG A 176 3.33 -9.85 -3.02
CA ARG A 176 2.68 -11.16 -2.89
C ARG A 176 2.84 -11.71 -1.48
N ALA A 177 4.07 -11.74 -0.96
CA ALA A 177 4.35 -12.22 0.39
C ALA A 177 3.60 -11.41 1.45
N TYR A 178 3.55 -10.08 1.29
CA TYR A 178 2.80 -9.19 2.18
C TYR A 178 1.30 -9.43 2.11
N THR A 179 0.73 -9.52 0.91
CA THR A 179 -0.71 -9.79 0.70
C THR A 179 -1.12 -11.13 1.30
N GLN A 180 -0.33 -12.18 1.11
CA GLN A 180 -0.57 -13.49 1.72
C GLN A 180 -0.55 -13.41 3.24
N ARG A 181 0.42 -12.68 3.80
CA ARG A 181 0.53 -12.52 5.25
C ARG A 181 -0.61 -11.72 5.84
N CYS A 182 -1.03 -10.64 5.19
CA CYS A 182 -2.21 -9.88 5.56
C CYS A 182 -3.48 -10.72 5.47
N THR A 183 -3.65 -11.51 4.42
CA THR A 183 -4.81 -12.43 4.28
C THR A 183 -4.89 -13.41 5.44
N TYR A 184 -3.76 -14.01 5.81
CA TYR A 184 -3.68 -14.88 6.97
C TYR A 184 -3.98 -14.13 8.28
N LEU A 185 -3.40 -12.95 8.50
CA LEU A 185 -3.64 -12.13 9.69
C LEU A 185 -5.10 -11.69 9.82
N LEU A 186 -5.76 -11.30 8.72
CA LEU A 186 -7.18 -10.94 8.76
C LEU A 186 -8.02 -12.11 9.28
N LYS A 187 -7.74 -13.32 8.79
CA LYS A 187 -8.40 -14.53 9.28
C LYS A 187 -8.14 -14.73 10.78
N GLU A 188 -6.88 -14.75 11.21
CA GLU A 188 -6.54 -14.98 12.62
C GLU A 188 -7.13 -13.91 13.55
N PHE A 189 -7.13 -12.63 13.16
CA PHE A 189 -7.74 -11.57 13.96
C PHE A 189 -9.26 -11.69 14.05
N ARG A 190 -9.94 -12.13 12.98
CA ARG A 190 -11.37 -12.46 13.03
C ARG A 190 -11.63 -13.63 13.98
N ASP A 191 -10.84 -14.68 13.89
CA ASP A 191 -10.94 -15.85 14.76
C ASP A 191 -10.69 -15.48 16.24
N ALA A 192 -9.83 -14.49 16.50
CA ALA A 192 -9.58 -13.92 17.82
C ALA A 192 -10.64 -12.89 18.30
N GLY A 193 -11.71 -12.67 17.52
CA GLY A 193 -12.80 -11.77 17.87
C GLY A 193 -12.50 -10.28 17.73
N VAL A 194 -11.50 -9.89 16.95
CA VAL A 194 -11.15 -8.47 16.74
C VAL A 194 -12.19 -7.74 15.89
N GLY A 195 -12.97 -8.44 15.05
CA GLY A 195 -14.08 -7.81 14.30
C GLY A 195 -13.68 -6.98 13.07
N LEU A 196 -12.56 -7.30 12.43
CA LEU A 196 -12.11 -6.69 11.17
C LEU A 196 -12.87 -7.27 9.96
N GLU A 197 -13.42 -6.42 9.09
CA GLU A 197 -14.29 -6.82 7.98
C GLU A 197 -13.56 -7.13 6.69
N ASP A 198 -12.39 -6.54 6.42
CA ASP A 198 -11.66 -6.73 5.16
C ASP A 198 -10.21 -6.20 5.28
N MET A 199 -9.49 -6.13 4.15
CA MET A 199 -8.12 -5.59 4.11
C MET A 199 -8.03 -4.11 4.45
N MET A 200 -9.10 -3.32 4.27
CA MET A 200 -9.10 -1.90 4.64
C MET A 200 -9.06 -1.77 6.17
N ASP A 201 -9.84 -2.59 6.88
CA ASP A 201 -9.81 -2.64 8.34
C ASP A 201 -8.47 -3.17 8.85
N LEU A 202 -7.96 -4.25 8.25
CA LEU A 202 -6.65 -4.79 8.62
C LEU A 202 -5.54 -3.76 8.42
N HIS A 203 -5.47 -3.12 7.26
CA HIS A 203 -4.48 -2.08 6.99
C HIS A 203 -4.57 -0.94 8.02
N SER A 204 -5.78 -0.53 8.39
CA SER A 204 -6.02 0.47 9.44
C SER A 204 -5.49 0.00 10.79
N GLY A 205 -5.77 -1.24 11.19
CA GLY A 205 -5.22 -1.82 12.42
C GLY A 205 -3.69 -1.89 12.43
N LEU A 206 -3.07 -2.32 11.33
CA LEU A 206 -1.61 -2.36 11.20
C LEU A 206 -0.98 -0.95 11.25
N HIS A 207 -1.65 0.05 10.67
CA HIS A 207 -1.23 1.45 10.77
C HIS A 207 -1.26 1.93 12.22
N LEU A 208 -2.37 1.72 12.94
CA LEU A 208 -2.50 2.11 14.35
C LEU A 208 -1.49 1.38 15.23
N LEU A 209 -1.27 0.08 15.01
CA LEU A 209 -0.23 -0.70 15.69
C LEU A 209 1.16 -0.07 15.52
N ALA A 210 1.53 0.25 14.27
CA ALA A 210 2.83 0.85 13.99
C ALA A 210 2.97 2.27 14.55
N ARG A 211 1.88 3.05 14.56
CA ARG A 211 1.83 4.43 15.06
C ARG A 211 1.86 4.50 16.58
N ASP A 212 0.98 3.75 17.25
CA ASP A 212 0.76 3.87 18.69
C ASP A 212 1.69 2.93 19.47
N LEU A 213 1.78 1.66 19.07
CA LEU A 213 2.45 0.65 19.88
C LEU A 213 3.95 0.59 19.59
N LEU A 214 4.35 0.69 18.33
CA LEU A 214 5.75 0.52 17.93
C LEU A 214 6.57 1.82 17.96
N LYS A 215 5.94 2.99 17.86
CA LYS A 215 6.64 4.27 18.04
C LYS A 215 6.68 4.71 19.51
N ALA A 216 5.65 4.44 20.32
CA ALA A 216 5.68 4.79 21.74
C ALA A 216 6.73 3.99 22.54
N GLY A 217 7.10 2.79 22.09
CA GLY A 217 8.19 1.99 22.69
C GLY A 217 9.61 2.43 22.33
N ASN A 218 9.78 3.51 21.55
CA ASN A 218 11.07 4.11 21.19
C ASN A 218 11.22 5.57 21.68
N ALA A 219 10.35 6.02 22.60
CA ALA A 219 10.41 7.33 23.22
C ALA A 219 10.93 7.24 24.66
#